data_AF-A0A0V1Q654-F1
#
_entry.id   AF-A0A0V1Q654-F1
#
_cell.length_a   1.000
_cell.length_b   1.000
_cell.length_c   1.000
_cell.angle_alpha   90.00
_cell.angle_beta   90.00
_cell.angle_gamma   90.00
#
_symmetry.space_group_name_H-M   'P 1'
#
loop_
_entity.id
_entity.type
_entity.pdbx_description
1 polymer ?
#
loop_
_entity_poly.entity_id
_entity_poly.type
_entity_poly.pdbx_seq_one_letter_code
_entity_poly.pdbx_strand_id
1 'polypeptide(L)'
;MTESIIMIGFYFCYVAYLLRAEKEIECTEDECHSLCSTGSVKSMNHALNIDDALDILSNAEIIRSPSPMHQIDEELDAPIEFENWFLNVLRHIVTCINLIFSFLIPVTSSPYYDSRLFQIWHFCIISYIINMQFFKIALVDLIPIILVGVLITEFIKPILNRLPKLYQCIINIVGIGMSLIIMSQISTQVLKVFKNLGIILRISDYLLGLVVFSISNSINDIVTDITVSTTVNPIFGLNSCLGTPMLITLLGIGVNGLILNLSHHSLVFELKINLVVSLLGAIATVIFYLIYIPLNNWKLDKRLGIIVIGWWLLITIVNFSLG
;
A
#
# COMPACT_ATOMS: atom_id res chain seq x y z
N MET A 1 14.47 2.24 27.13
CA MET A 1 13.02 2.42 27.40
C MET A 1 12.62 3.89 27.32
N THR A 2 13.31 4.79 28.02
CA THR A 2 13.09 6.25 27.96
C THR A 2 13.25 6.85 26.56
N GLU A 3 14.28 6.44 25.81
CA GLU A 3 14.55 6.92 24.45
C GLU A 3 13.45 6.52 23.45
N SER A 4 12.90 5.31 23.59
CA SER A 4 11.81 4.80 22.75
C SER A 4 10.49 5.56 23.00
N ILE A 5 10.23 5.94 24.25
CA ILE A 5 9.06 6.75 24.63
C ILE A 5 9.17 8.16 24.07
N ILE A 6 10.38 8.74 24.10
CA ILE A 6 10.65 10.07 23.53
C ILE A 6 10.47 10.06 22.00
N MET A 7 10.94 9.01 21.31
CA MET A 7 10.76 8.85 19.87
C MET A 7 9.29 8.70 19.47
N ILE A 8 8.52 7.91 20.22
CA ILE A 8 7.07 7.77 20.02
C ILE A 8 6.37 9.11 20.26
N GLY A 9 6.80 9.88 21.27
CA GLY A 9 6.30 11.22 21.53
C GLY A 9 6.53 12.21 20.39
N PHE A 10 7.74 12.24 19.81
CA PHE A 10 8.03 13.07 18.64
C PHE A 10 7.25 12.64 17.40
N TYR A 11 7.03 11.34 17.21
CA TYR A 11 6.20 10.82 16.12
C TYR A 11 4.73 11.27 16.26
N PHE A 12 4.15 11.14 17.45
CA PHE A 12 2.79 11.63 17.70
C PHE A 12 2.69 13.15 17.58
N CYS A 13 3.72 13.90 17.97
CA CYS A 13 3.76 15.35 17.81
C CYS A 13 3.87 15.76 16.33
N TYR A 14 4.64 15.02 15.53
CA TYR A 14 4.75 15.22 14.08
C TYR A 14 3.45 14.90 13.35
N VAL A 15 2.82 13.77 13.68
CA VAL A 15 1.50 13.39 13.15
C VAL A 15 0.44 14.42 13.57
N ALA A 16 0.45 14.89 14.82
CA ALA A 16 -0.46 15.93 15.27
C ALA A 16 -0.22 17.29 14.58
N TYR A 17 1.03 17.62 14.26
CA TYR A 17 1.36 18.81 13.48
C TYR A 17 0.88 18.69 12.04
N LEU A 18 1.08 17.54 11.38
CA LEU A 18 0.57 17.29 10.03
C LEU A 18 -0.96 17.27 9.97
N LEU A 19 -1.63 16.65 10.95
CA LEU A 19 -3.09 16.65 11.04
C LEU A 19 -3.64 18.06 11.30
N ARG A 20 -2.93 18.87 12.11
CA ARG A 20 -3.31 20.26 12.33
C ARG A 20 -3.14 21.09 11.06
N ALA A 21 -2.06 20.87 10.32
CA ALA A 21 -1.82 21.51 9.04
C ALA A 21 -2.85 21.13 7.97
N GLU A 22 -3.20 19.85 7.87
CA GLU A 22 -4.24 19.35 6.97
C GLU A 22 -5.60 19.97 7.30
N LYS A 23 -5.94 20.06 8.58
CA LYS A 23 -7.16 20.73 9.05
C LYS A 23 -7.16 22.24 8.79
N GLU A 24 -6.01 22.91 8.86
CA GLU A 24 -5.88 24.32 8.48
C GLU A 24 -5.99 24.53 6.95
N ILE A 25 -5.53 23.58 6.13
CA ILE A 25 -5.70 23.59 4.67
C ILE A 25 -7.18 23.41 4.30
N GLU A 26 -7.87 22.44 4.91
CA GLU A 26 -9.28 22.17 4.68
C GLU A 26 -10.16 23.38 5.09
N CYS A 27 -9.84 24.02 6.24
CA CYS A 27 -10.51 25.27 6.64
C CYS A 27 -10.25 26.46 5.69
N THR A 28 -9.07 26.51 5.06
CA THR A 28 -8.73 27.61 4.12
C THR A 28 -9.44 27.44 2.77
N GLU A 29 -9.62 26.20 2.30
CA GLU A 29 -10.44 25.90 1.11
C GLU A 29 -11.92 26.18 1.36
N ASP A 30 -12.45 25.83 2.54
CA ASP A 30 -13.83 26.15 2.95
C ASP A 30 -14.09 27.66 3.07
N GLU A 31 -13.14 28.44 3.61
CA GLU A 31 -13.24 29.91 3.66
C GLU A 31 -13.20 30.53 2.24
N CYS A 32 -12.36 30.02 1.34
CA CYS A 32 -12.32 30.46 -0.07
C CYS A 32 -13.62 30.12 -0.81
N HIS A 33 -14.20 28.94 -0.57
CA HIS A 33 -15.51 28.57 -1.11
C HIS A 33 -16.65 29.45 -0.55
N SER A 34 -16.57 29.86 0.72
CA SER A 34 -17.55 30.76 1.33
C SER A 34 -17.51 32.18 0.75
N LEU A 35 -16.33 32.70 0.42
CA LEU A 35 -16.16 34.01 -0.23
C LEU A 35 -16.64 33.98 -1.69
N CYS A 36 -16.38 32.89 -2.41
CA CYS A 36 -16.93 32.68 -3.77
C CYS A 36 -18.46 32.45 -3.78
N SER A 37 -19.06 32.00 -2.67
CA SER A 37 -20.50 31.71 -2.58
C SER A 37 -21.40 32.95 -2.48
N THR A 38 -20.85 34.16 -2.36
CA THR A 38 -21.64 35.41 -2.42
C THR A 38 -21.98 35.86 -3.85
N GLY A 39 -21.59 35.06 -4.86
CA GLY A 39 -21.91 35.28 -6.28
C GLY A 39 -22.63 34.10 -6.94
N SER A 40 -23.91 33.91 -6.60
CA SER A 40 -24.94 33.21 -7.39
C SER A 40 -24.91 31.67 -7.52
N VAL A 41 -26.11 31.11 -7.38
CA VAL A 41 -26.58 29.74 -7.74
C VAL A 41 -26.47 28.63 -6.66
N LYS A 42 -27.36 28.74 -5.67
CA LYS A 42 -28.39 27.75 -5.25
C LYS A 42 -28.09 26.25 -5.48
N SER A 43 -27.75 25.59 -4.37
CA SER A 43 -28.23 24.26 -3.91
C SER A 43 -27.85 22.99 -4.71
N MET A 44 -26.93 22.20 -4.17
CA MET A 44 -27.11 20.73 -4.09
C MET A 44 -26.29 20.13 -2.95
N ASN A 45 -26.88 20.13 -1.74
CA ASN A 45 -26.46 19.30 -0.63
C ASN A 45 -27.13 17.93 -0.79
N HIS A 46 -26.46 17.00 -1.46
CA HIS A 46 -26.79 15.58 -1.33
C HIS A 46 -25.50 14.77 -1.49
N ALA A 47 -25.20 13.94 -0.49
CA ALA A 47 -24.04 13.07 -0.49
C ALA A 47 -24.08 12.17 -1.74
N LEU A 48 -23.11 12.34 -2.63
CA LEU A 48 -23.06 11.59 -3.88
C LEU A 48 -22.83 10.11 -3.57
N ASN A 49 -23.81 9.28 -3.92
CA ASN A 49 -23.69 7.84 -3.86
C ASN A 49 -22.88 7.36 -5.07
N ILE A 50 -22.08 6.30 -4.92
CA ILE A 50 -21.16 5.82 -5.98
C ILE A 50 -21.91 5.44 -7.26
N ASP A 51 -23.17 5.02 -7.13
CA ASP A 51 -24.04 4.71 -8.26
C ASP A 51 -24.43 5.95 -9.10
N ASP A 52 -24.57 7.13 -8.47
CA ASP A 52 -24.86 8.39 -9.19
C ASP A 52 -23.63 8.90 -9.95
N ALA A 53 -22.42 8.66 -9.41
CA ALA A 53 -21.17 8.98 -10.09
C ALA A 53 -20.96 8.10 -11.34
N LEU A 54 -21.40 6.82 -11.28
CA LEU A 54 -21.31 5.89 -12.40
C LEU A 54 -22.26 6.27 -13.54
N ASP A 55 -23.45 6.77 -13.22
CA ASP A 55 -24.46 7.13 -14.22
C ASP A 55 -24.08 8.43 -14.98
N ILE A 56 -23.33 9.33 -14.33
CA ILE A 56 -22.78 10.54 -14.97
C ILE A 56 -21.64 10.18 -15.95
N LEU A 57 -20.81 9.19 -15.60
CA LEU A 57 -19.73 8.72 -16.49
C LEU A 57 -20.29 7.99 -17.72
N SER A 58 -21.39 7.24 -17.56
CA SER A 58 -22.10 6.58 -18.66
C SER A 58 -22.72 7.58 -19.65
N ASN A 59 -23.30 8.67 -19.15
CA ASN A 59 -23.93 9.69 -20.00
C ASN A 59 -22.93 10.63 -20.71
N ALA A 60 -21.72 10.81 -20.17
CA ALA A 60 -20.68 11.64 -20.80
C ALA A 60 -20.14 11.03 -22.11
N GLU A 61 -20.28 9.71 -22.30
CA GLU A 61 -19.79 9.01 -23.48
C GLU A 61 -20.71 9.17 -24.71
N ILE A 62 -21.96 9.64 -24.52
CA ILE A 62 -22.98 9.74 -25.59
C ILE A 62 -22.85 11.05 -26.41
N ILE A 63 -22.14 12.08 -25.94
CA ILE A 63 -22.14 13.41 -26.58
C ILE A 63 -21.09 13.57 -27.70
N ARG A 64 -20.26 12.56 -28.01
CA ARG A 64 -19.15 12.73 -28.97
C ARG A 64 -19.25 11.84 -30.22
N SER A 65 -20.11 12.23 -31.18
CA SER A 65 -19.92 11.91 -32.62
C SER A 65 -20.66 12.94 -33.53
N PRO A 66 -20.22 13.17 -34.80
CA PRO A 66 -19.85 14.52 -35.30
C PRO A 66 -20.63 15.04 -36.55
N SER A 67 -20.37 16.30 -36.99
CA SER A 67 -20.31 16.73 -38.43
C SER A 67 -20.05 18.27 -38.61
N PRO A 68 -19.61 18.79 -39.79
CA PRO A 68 -18.58 18.31 -40.72
C PRO A 68 -17.57 19.40 -41.21
N MET A 69 -16.50 18.92 -41.87
CA MET A 69 -15.65 19.58 -42.91
C MET A 69 -14.57 20.62 -42.51
N HIS A 70 -13.32 20.14 -42.42
CA HIS A 70 -12.27 20.51 -43.38
C HIS A 70 -11.23 19.38 -43.46
N GLN A 71 -11.05 18.83 -44.65
CA GLN A 71 -10.00 17.87 -45.01
C GLN A 71 -8.62 18.54 -44.91
N ILE A 72 -7.67 17.88 -44.23
CA ILE A 72 -6.28 17.74 -44.66
C ILE A 72 -5.88 16.29 -44.31
N ASP A 73 -5.27 15.65 -45.29
CA ASP A 73 -5.05 14.22 -45.43
C ASP A 73 -4.01 13.62 -44.46
N GLU A 74 -4.21 12.32 -44.21
CA GLU A 74 -3.20 11.25 -44.10
C GLU A 74 -2.14 11.29 -42.98
N GLU A 75 -1.96 10.13 -42.32
CA GLU A 75 -0.76 9.68 -41.56
C GLU A 75 -0.77 9.79 -40.01
N LEU A 76 -1.57 8.98 -39.27
CA LEU A 76 -1.17 8.40 -37.94
C LEU A 76 -2.10 7.30 -37.33
N ASP A 77 -2.53 6.27 -38.05
CA ASP A 77 -3.44 5.22 -37.52
C ASP A 77 -2.76 4.00 -36.84
N ALA A 78 -1.51 4.13 -36.37
CA ALA A 78 -0.77 3.01 -35.76
C ALA A 78 -0.73 2.92 -34.20
N PRO A 79 -0.94 3.99 -33.38
CA PRO A 79 -0.76 3.85 -31.92
C PRO A 79 -1.98 3.28 -31.17
N ILE A 80 -3.20 3.34 -31.74
CA ILE A 80 -4.45 3.15 -30.98
C ILE A 80 -4.86 1.67 -30.85
N GLU A 81 -4.56 0.81 -31.83
CA GLU A 81 -4.88 -0.64 -31.73
C GLU A 81 -3.95 -1.39 -30.77
N PHE A 82 -2.66 -1.04 -30.73
CA PHE A 82 -1.70 -1.68 -29.83
C PHE A 82 -2.03 -1.41 -28.36
N GLU A 83 -2.46 -0.18 -28.02
CA GLU A 83 -2.84 0.20 -26.67
C GLU A 83 -4.07 -0.61 -26.18
N ASN A 84 -5.07 -0.80 -27.03
CA ASN A 84 -6.26 -1.59 -26.71
C ASN A 84 -5.94 -3.09 -26.53
N TRP A 85 -5.10 -3.67 -27.39
CA TRP A 85 -4.67 -5.07 -27.24
C TRP A 85 -3.84 -5.26 -25.97
N PHE A 86 -2.87 -4.36 -25.73
CA PHE A 86 -2.03 -4.41 -24.54
C PHE A 86 -2.86 -4.27 -23.26
N LEU A 87 -3.79 -3.32 -23.20
CA LEU A 87 -4.68 -3.15 -22.05
C LEU A 87 -5.59 -4.36 -21.85
N ASN A 88 -6.04 -5.03 -22.92
CA ASN A 88 -6.88 -6.21 -22.79
C ASN A 88 -6.09 -7.45 -22.32
N VAL A 89 -4.84 -7.60 -22.75
CA VAL A 89 -3.91 -8.60 -22.23
C VAL A 89 -3.61 -8.34 -20.75
N LEU A 90 -3.30 -7.09 -20.39
CA LEU A 90 -3.05 -6.69 -19.01
C LEU A 90 -4.27 -6.96 -18.13
N ARG A 91 -5.47 -6.61 -18.61
CA ARG A 91 -6.73 -6.90 -17.94
C ARG A 91 -6.90 -8.39 -17.69
N HIS A 92 -6.65 -9.24 -18.69
CA HIS A 92 -6.72 -10.69 -18.53
C HIS A 92 -5.74 -11.20 -17.47
N ILE A 93 -4.49 -10.73 -17.48
CA ILE A 93 -3.49 -11.09 -16.47
C ILE A 93 -3.98 -10.71 -15.06
N VAL A 94 -4.46 -9.48 -14.88
CA VAL A 94 -5.00 -9.01 -13.60
C VAL A 94 -6.22 -9.82 -13.16
N THR A 95 -7.14 -10.14 -14.07
CA THR A 95 -8.31 -10.98 -13.78
C THR A 95 -7.89 -12.40 -13.37
N CYS A 96 -6.91 -13.00 -14.04
CA CYS A 96 -6.36 -14.30 -13.65
C CYS A 96 -5.74 -14.26 -12.24
N ILE A 97 -4.98 -13.22 -11.93
CA ILE A 97 -4.38 -13.02 -10.59
C ILE A 97 -5.49 -12.87 -9.54
N ASN A 98 -6.49 -12.03 -9.81
CA ASN A 98 -7.63 -11.83 -8.92
C ASN A 98 -8.45 -13.12 -8.72
N LEU A 99 -8.57 -13.95 -9.75
CA LEU A 99 -9.24 -15.26 -9.65
C LEU A 99 -8.48 -16.21 -8.72
N ILE A 100 -7.15 -16.26 -8.84
CA ILE A 100 -6.29 -17.06 -7.94
C ILE A 100 -6.44 -16.57 -6.50
N PHE A 101 -6.36 -15.26 -6.26
CA PHE A 101 -6.52 -14.70 -4.91
C PHE A 101 -7.92 -14.88 -4.35
N SER A 102 -8.97 -14.74 -5.18
CA SER A 102 -10.35 -14.95 -4.75
C SER A 102 -10.61 -16.39 -4.33
N PHE A 103 -9.82 -17.35 -4.80
CA PHE A 103 -9.94 -18.76 -4.42
C PHE A 103 -9.16 -19.10 -3.15
N LEU A 104 -8.16 -18.29 -2.81
CA LEU A 104 -7.23 -18.52 -1.71
C LEU A 104 -7.60 -17.70 -0.46
N ILE A 105 -8.19 -16.52 -0.66
CA ILE A 105 -8.52 -15.55 0.40
C ILE A 105 -10.04 -15.36 0.43
N PRO A 106 -10.70 -15.59 1.58
CA PRO A 106 -12.12 -15.33 1.72
C PRO A 106 -12.36 -13.80 1.74
N VAL A 107 -13.12 -13.30 0.76
CA VAL A 107 -13.52 -11.90 0.69
C VAL A 107 -15.04 -11.82 0.47
N THR A 108 -15.73 -11.10 1.36
CA THR A 108 -17.19 -11.02 1.33
C THR A 108 -17.74 -10.34 0.08
N SER A 109 -16.94 -9.49 -0.58
CA SER A 109 -17.31 -8.76 -1.81
C SER A 109 -17.16 -9.58 -3.10
N SER A 110 -16.74 -10.85 -3.04
CA SER A 110 -16.59 -11.68 -4.24
C SER A 110 -17.96 -12.20 -4.71
N PRO A 111 -18.30 -12.09 -6.01
CA PRO A 111 -19.60 -12.51 -6.54
C PRO A 111 -19.87 -14.02 -6.38
N TYR A 112 -18.83 -14.82 -6.12
CA TYR A 112 -18.91 -16.27 -5.94
C TYR A 112 -19.07 -16.71 -4.48
N TYR A 113 -19.00 -15.78 -3.52
CA TYR A 113 -18.94 -16.08 -2.09
C TYR A 113 -20.26 -16.63 -1.51
N ASP A 114 -21.40 -16.40 -2.14
CA ASP A 114 -22.70 -16.88 -1.65
C ASP A 114 -22.90 -18.39 -1.88
N SER A 115 -22.13 -19.00 -2.78
CA SER A 115 -22.24 -20.43 -3.05
C SER A 115 -21.71 -21.25 -1.87
N ARG A 116 -22.52 -22.21 -1.39
CA ARG A 116 -22.16 -23.09 -0.25
C ARG A 116 -20.85 -23.83 -0.49
N LEU A 117 -20.62 -24.29 -1.72
CA LEU A 117 -19.40 -25.00 -2.11
C LEU A 117 -18.15 -24.14 -1.94
N PHE A 118 -18.23 -22.86 -2.31
CA PHE A 118 -17.10 -21.95 -2.19
C PHE A 118 -16.79 -21.64 -0.73
N GLN A 119 -17.79 -21.54 0.14
CA GLN A 119 -17.57 -21.35 1.58
C GLN A 119 -16.91 -22.55 2.24
N ILE A 120 -17.37 -23.77 1.92
CA ILE A 120 -16.73 -25.01 2.38
C ILE A 120 -15.29 -25.08 1.86
N TRP A 121 -15.07 -24.74 0.60
CA TRP A 121 -13.75 -24.69 -0.01
C TRP A 121 -12.79 -23.75 0.75
N HIS A 122 -13.22 -22.53 1.06
CA HIS A 122 -12.41 -21.58 1.82
C HIS A 122 -12.09 -22.12 3.21
N PHE A 123 -13.06 -22.73 3.90
CA PHE A 123 -12.81 -23.30 5.22
C PHE A 123 -11.76 -24.42 5.19
N CYS A 124 -11.82 -25.29 4.18
CA CYS A 124 -10.82 -26.33 3.95
C CYS A 124 -9.42 -25.74 3.69
N ILE A 125 -9.33 -24.74 2.80
CA ILE A 125 -8.06 -24.06 2.50
C ILE A 125 -7.48 -23.39 3.74
N ILE A 126 -8.30 -22.63 4.46
CA ILE A 126 -7.87 -21.88 5.65
C ILE A 126 -7.29 -22.84 6.69
N SER A 127 -8.02 -23.93 6.97
CA SER A 127 -7.58 -24.96 7.91
C SER A 127 -6.28 -25.64 7.45
N TYR A 128 -6.15 -25.92 6.15
CA TYR A 128 -4.94 -26.51 5.58
C TYR A 128 -3.73 -25.59 5.70
N ILE A 129 -3.86 -24.31 5.32
CA ILE A 129 -2.78 -23.33 5.34
C ILE A 129 -2.34 -23.05 6.79
N ILE A 130 -3.28 -22.89 7.72
CA ILE A 130 -2.97 -22.69 9.15
C ILE A 130 -2.23 -23.90 9.72
N ASN A 131 -2.65 -25.13 9.36
CA ASN A 131 -1.94 -26.33 9.78
C ASN A 131 -0.50 -26.35 9.26
N MET A 132 -0.28 -26.01 8.00
CA MET A 132 1.06 -25.95 7.40
C MET A 132 1.96 -24.90 8.07
N GLN A 133 1.41 -23.75 8.47
CA GLN A 133 2.18 -22.68 9.11
C GLN A 133 2.53 -22.99 10.56
N PHE A 134 1.57 -23.43 11.38
CA PHE A 134 1.73 -23.47 12.84
C PHE A 134 1.83 -24.88 13.42
N PHE A 135 0.91 -25.78 13.05
CA PHE A 135 0.70 -27.03 13.79
C PHE A 135 1.47 -28.22 13.22
N LYS A 136 1.73 -28.24 11.91
CA LYS A 136 2.41 -29.32 11.17
C LYS A 136 1.83 -30.72 11.47
N ILE A 137 0.53 -30.81 11.71
CA ILE A 137 -0.18 -32.06 11.98
C ILE A 137 -0.27 -32.87 10.68
N ALA A 138 -0.17 -34.20 10.78
CA ALA A 138 -0.33 -35.10 9.65
C ALA A 138 -1.72 -34.93 9.01
N LEU A 139 -1.80 -35.03 7.68
CA LEU A 139 -3.05 -34.85 6.93
C LEU A 139 -4.18 -35.79 7.41
N VAL A 140 -3.84 -36.99 7.85
CA VAL A 140 -4.80 -38.00 8.30
C VAL A 140 -5.59 -37.52 9.53
N ASP A 141 -4.92 -36.85 10.47
CA ASP A 141 -5.54 -36.32 11.69
C ASP A 141 -6.24 -34.97 11.46
N LEU A 142 -5.89 -34.28 10.37
CA LEU A 142 -6.47 -33.00 10.00
C LEU A 142 -7.88 -33.15 9.39
N ILE A 143 -8.12 -34.21 8.62
CA ILE A 143 -9.41 -34.48 7.95
C ILE A 143 -10.60 -34.46 8.94
N PRO A 144 -10.59 -35.19 10.07
CA PRO A 144 -11.71 -35.15 11.01
C PRO A 144 -11.89 -33.77 11.66
N ILE A 145 -10.80 -33.03 11.90
CA ILE A 145 -10.86 -31.67 12.46
C ILE A 145 -11.53 -30.70 11.48
N ILE A 146 -11.18 -30.79 10.19
CA ILE A 146 -11.81 -29.98 9.14
C ILE A 146 -13.30 -30.30 9.04
N LEU A 147 -13.67 -31.60 9.07
CA LEU A 147 -15.07 -32.02 8.97
C LEU A 147 -15.92 -31.47 10.14
N VAL A 148 -15.40 -31.58 11.36
CA VAL A 148 -16.05 -31.02 12.56
C VAL A 148 -16.13 -29.49 12.47
N GLY A 149 -15.06 -28.84 11.99
CA GLY A 149 -15.04 -27.39 11.77
C GLY A 149 -16.10 -26.91 10.77
N VAL A 150 -16.27 -27.60 9.64
CA VAL A 150 -17.32 -27.28 8.65
C VAL A 150 -18.71 -27.41 9.26
N LEU A 151 -18.97 -28.47 10.03
CA LEU A 151 -20.25 -28.68 10.72
C LEU A 151 -20.56 -27.55 11.72
N ILE A 152 -19.56 -27.13 12.49
CA ILE A 152 -19.69 -26.00 13.44
C ILE A 152 -20.00 -24.70 12.69
N THR A 153 -19.34 -24.48 11.56
CA THR A 153 -19.50 -23.25 10.77
C THR A 153 -20.90 -23.15 10.18
N GLU A 154 -21.45 -24.25 9.66
CA GLU A 154 -22.83 -24.33 9.17
C GLU A 154 -23.86 -24.14 10.30
N PHE A 155 -23.54 -24.57 11.53
CA PHE A 155 -24.40 -24.36 12.70
C PHE A 155 -24.41 -22.89 13.18
N ILE A 156 -23.25 -22.21 13.14
CA ILE A 156 -23.10 -20.82 13.58
C ILE A 156 -23.60 -19.81 12.53
N LYS A 157 -23.50 -20.15 11.24
CA LYS A 157 -23.92 -19.31 10.12
C LYS A 157 -25.35 -18.73 10.25
N PRO A 158 -26.42 -19.48 10.57
CA PRO A 158 -27.75 -18.91 10.72
C PRO A 158 -27.87 -17.91 11.88
N ILE A 159 -27.03 -18.02 12.91
CA ILE A 159 -26.95 -17.07 14.02
C ILE A 159 -26.24 -15.80 13.57
N LEU A 160 -25.12 -15.94 12.85
CA LEU A 160 -24.29 -14.83 12.37
C LEU A 160 -24.97 -14.04 11.24
N ASN A 161 -25.78 -14.70 10.41
CA ASN A 161 -26.60 -14.07 9.37
C ASN A 161 -27.65 -13.09 9.92
N ARG A 162 -28.00 -13.17 11.22
CA ARG A 162 -28.86 -12.17 11.87
C ARG A 162 -28.15 -10.82 12.06
N LEU A 163 -26.82 -10.78 11.93
CA LEU A 163 -25.97 -9.60 12.14
C LEU A 163 -25.01 -9.42 10.96
N PRO A 164 -25.49 -8.94 9.79
CA PRO A 164 -24.72 -8.94 8.54
C PRO A 164 -23.42 -8.13 8.63
N LYS A 165 -23.41 -7.02 9.38
CA LYS A 165 -22.21 -6.19 9.58
C LYS A 165 -21.10 -6.91 10.35
N LEU A 166 -21.46 -7.70 11.37
CA LEU A 166 -20.49 -8.46 12.15
C LEU A 166 -19.93 -9.62 11.33
N TYR A 167 -20.79 -10.31 10.57
CA TYR A 167 -20.36 -11.37 9.66
C TYR A 167 -19.32 -10.89 8.64
N GLN A 168 -19.60 -9.76 7.98
CA GLN A 168 -18.67 -9.13 7.03
C GLN A 168 -17.34 -8.74 7.69
N CYS A 169 -17.39 -8.15 8.89
CA CYS A 169 -16.19 -7.76 9.62
C CYS A 169 -15.31 -8.98 9.96
N ILE A 170 -15.92 -10.06 10.47
CA ILE A 170 -15.19 -11.29 10.81
C ILE A 170 -14.53 -11.89 9.58
N ILE A 171 -15.25 -12.02 8.46
CA ILE A 171 -14.69 -12.57 7.23
C ILE A 171 -13.54 -11.72 6.72
N ASN A 172 -13.68 -10.39 6.75
CA ASN A 172 -12.64 -9.49 6.28
C ASN A 172 -11.39 -9.58 7.18
N ILE A 173 -11.55 -9.65 8.50
CA ILE A 173 -10.43 -9.86 9.43
C ILE A 173 -9.74 -11.20 9.16
N VAL A 174 -10.51 -12.28 8.96
CA VAL A 174 -9.96 -13.60 8.60
C VAL A 174 -9.24 -13.54 7.26
N GLY A 175 -9.81 -12.87 6.25
CA GLY A 175 -9.21 -12.69 4.93
C GLY A 175 -7.87 -11.94 5.01
N ILE A 176 -7.78 -10.88 5.82
CA ILE A 176 -6.54 -10.16 6.07
C ILE A 176 -5.51 -11.08 6.74
N GLY A 177 -5.89 -11.82 7.79
CA GLY A 177 -4.99 -12.77 8.45
C GLY A 177 -4.49 -13.86 7.50
N MET A 178 -5.37 -14.38 6.65
CA MET A 178 -5.02 -15.37 5.63
C MET A 178 -4.05 -14.82 4.59
N SER A 179 -4.28 -13.61 4.10
CA SER A 179 -3.36 -12.91 3.21
C SER A 179 -1.95 -12.84 3.79
N LEU A 180 -1.83 -12.44 5.07
CA LEU A 180 -0.54 -12.36 5.76
C LEU A 180 0.18 -13.72 5.84
N ILE A 181 -0.55 -14.80 6.14
CA ILE A 181 0.03 -16.15 6.21
C ILE A 181 0.51 -16.59 4.82
N ILE A 182 -0.30 -16.38 3.78
CA ILE A 182 0.05 -16.72 2.39
C ILE A 182 1.29 -15.94 1.96
N MET A 183 1.34 -14.63 2.21
CA MET A 183 2.51 -13.81 1.92
C MET A 183 3.76 -14.30 2.65
N SER A 184 3.63 -14.70 3.92
CA SER A 184 4.75 -15.28 4.69
C SER A 184 5.27 -16.59 4.08
N GLN A 185 4.37 -17.46 3.64
CA GLN A 185 4.71 -18.72 2.97
C GLN A 185 5.41 -18.46 1.63
N ILE A 186 4.86 -17.58 0.80
CA ILE A 186 5.46 -17.19 -0.48
C ILE A 186 6.85 -16.59 -0.24
N SER A 187 6.98 -15.64 0.69
CA SER A 187 8.25 -15.03 1.07
C SER A 187 9.28 -16.08 1.48
N THR A 188 8.89 -17.07 2.28
CA THR A 188 9.78 -18.16 2.69
C THR A 188 10.30 -18.98 1.50
N GLN A 189 9.47 -19.25 0.49
CA GLN A 189 9.93 -19.97 -0.71
C GLN A 189 10.81 -19.09 -1.60
N VAL A 190 10.44 -17.83 -1.80
CA VAL A 190 11.21 -16.85 -2.57
C VAL A 190 12.60 -16.66 -1.96
N LEU A 191 12.68 -16.54 -0.64
CA LEU A 191 13.95 -16.44 0.09
C LEU A 191 14.85 -17.67 -0.11
N LYS A 192 14.30 -18.88 -0.23
CA LYS A 192 15.09 -20.08 -0.55
C LYS A 192 15.67 -20.02 -1.97
N VAL A 193 14.88 -19.53 -2.93
CA VAL A 193 15.37 -19.33 -4.30
C VAL A 193 16.48 -18.30 -4.32
N PHE A 194 16.31 -17.18 -3.62
CA PHE A 194 17.36 -16.18 -3.49
C PHE A 194 18.59 -16.72 -2.79
N LYS A 195 18.46 -17.51 -1.73
CA LYS A 195 19.60 -18.16 -1.10
C LYS A 195 20.41 -19.01 -2.09
N ASN A 196 19.73 -19.80 -2.93
CA ASN A 196 20.39 -20.57 -3.98
C ASN A 196 21.08 -19.66 -5.00
N LEU A 197 20.45 -18.55 -5.38
CA LEU A 197 21.03 -17.55 -6.28
C LEU A 197 22.26 -16.86 -5.65
N GLY A 198 22.22 -16.55 -4.36
CA GLY A 198 23.31 -15.93 -3.61
C GLY A 198 24.56 -16.80 -3.59
N ILE A 199 24.39 -18.13 -3.45
CA ILE A 199 25.49 -19.09 -3.56
C ILE A 199 26.15 -19.04 -4.95
N ILE A 200 25.35 -18.95 -6.02
CA ILE A 200 25.86 -18.89 -7.40
C ILE A 200 26.60 -17.55 -7.64
N LEU A 201 26.03 -16.44 -7.17
CA LEU A 201 26.57 -15.09 -7.35
C LEU A 201 27.70 -14.74 -6.36
N ARG A 202 28.02 -15.63 -5.42
CA ARG A 202 28.99 -15.40 -4.32
C ARG A 202 28.67 -14.16 -3.46
N ILE A 203 27.38 -13.87 -3.29
CA ILE A 203 26.86 -12.78 -2.45
C ILE A 203 26.27 -13.40 -1.17
N SER A 204 26.39 -12.72 -0.03
CA SER A 204 25.83 -13.21 1.24
C SER A 204 24.30 -13.19 1.24
N ASP A 205 23.68 -14.21 1.85
CA ASP A 205 22.22 -14.36 1.96
C ASP A 205 21.55 -13.08 2.48
N TYR A 206 22.16 -12.45 3.50
CA TYR A 206 21.66 -11.21 4.11
C TYR A 206 21.70 -10.03 3.14
N LEU A 207 22.81 -9.85 2.40
CA LEU A 207 22.95 -8.72 1.48
C LEU A 207 21.99 -8.86 0.30
N LEU A 208 21.80 -10.08 -0.20
CA LEU A 208 20.84 -10.34 -1.26
C LEU A 208 19.39 -10.06 -0.80
N GLY A 209 19.03 -10.50 0.40
CA GLY A 209 17.73 -10.19 0.99
C GLY A 209 17.54 -8.67 1.15
N LEU A 210 18.51 -7.98 1.73
CA LEU A 210 18.47 -6.54 1.94
C LEU A 210 18.23 -5.78 0.62
N VAL A 211 18.97 -6.10 -0.43
CA VAL A 211 18.85 -5.42 -1.73
C VAL A 211 17.48 -5.67 -2.36
N VAL A 212 17.01 -6.92 -2.39
CA VAL A 212 15.71 -7.24 -3.01
C VAL A 212 14.54 -6.63 -2.24
N PHE A 213 14.56 -6.71 -0.91
CA PHE A 213 13.52 -6.09 -0.08
C PHE A 213 13.54 -4.57 -0.20
N SER A 214 14.74 -3.96 -0.24
CA SER A 214 14.86 -2.52 -0.40
C SER A 214 14.31 -2.05 -1.75
N ILE A 215 14.67 -2.72 -2.85
CA ILE A 215 14.18 -2.38 -4.19
C ILE A 215 12.65 -2.58 -4.27
N SER A 216 12.14 -3.67 -3.71
CA SER A 216 10.71 -3.97 -3.69
C SER A 216 9.91 -2.87 -2.98
N ASN A 217 10.38 -2.40 -1.82
CA ASN A 217 9.72 -1.33 -1.09
C ASN A 217 9.77 -0.02 -1.88
N SER A 218 10.93 0.35 -2.45
CA SER A 218 11.04 1.59 -3.22
C SER A 218 10.17 1.60 -4.48
N ILE A 219 10.04 0.47 -5.20
CA ILE A 219 9.16 0.40 -6.38
C ILE A 219 7.70 0.56 -5.96
N ASN A 220 7.29 -0.11 -4.89
CA ASN A 220 5.93 0.03 -4.36
C ASN A 220 5.62 1.49 -4.00
N ASP A 221 6.52 2.13 -3.24
CA ASP A 221 6.34 3.50 -2.76
C ASP A 221 6.27 4.49 -3.93
N ILE A 222 7.13 4.34 -4.96
CA ILE A 222 7.09 5.19 -6.15
C ILE A 222 5.73 5.09 -6.86
N VAL A 223 5.24 3.86 -7.07
CA VAL A 223 3.96 3.65 -7.76
C VAL A 223 2.81 4.22 -6.94
N THR A 224 2.77 3.96 -5.62
CA THR A 224 1.70 4.43 -4.75
C THR A 224 1.72 5.94 -4.59
N ASP A 225 2.88 6.54 -4.34
CA ASP A 225 2.98 7.98 -4.09
C ASP A 225 2.72 8.80 -5.35
N ILE A 226 3.15 8.33 -6.53
CA ILE A 226 2.78 8.94 -7.81
C ILE A 226 1.27 8.81 -8.04
N THR A 227 0.68 7.65 -7.77
CA THR A 227 -0.76 7.45 -7.96
C THR A 227 -1.55 8.38 -7.04
N VAL A 228 -1.22 8.46 -5.75
CA VAL A 228 -1.92 9.32 -4.78
C VAL A 228 -1.71 10.80 -5.09
N SER A 229 -0.49 11.20 -5.43
CA SER A 229 -0.19 12.61 -5.75
C SER A 229 -0.87 13.11 -7.03
N THR A 230 -1.12 12.22 -7.99
CA THR A 230 -1.79 12.57 -9.26
C THR A 230 -3.31 12.47 -9.18
N THR A 231 -3.85 11.60 -8.32
CA THR A 231 -5.29 11.37 -8.20
C THR A 231 -5.98 12.21 -7.12
N VAL A 232 -5.28 12.54 -6.03
CA VAL A 232 -5.87 13.26 -4.88
C VAL A 232 -5.22 14.63 -4.70
N ASN A 233 -4.02 14.68 -4.12
CA ASN A 233 -3.26 15.91 -3.89
C ASN A 233 -1.78 15.55 -3.66
N PRO A 234 -0.82 16.32 -4.21
CA PRO A 234 0.60 16.06 -4.01
C PRO A 234 1.06 16.02 -2.54
N ILE A 235 0.36 16.69 -1.62
CA ILE A 235 0.68 16.68 -0.19
C ILE A 235 0.49 15.27 0.40
N PHE A 236 -0.53 14.54 -0.03
CA PHE A 236 -0.77 13.16 0.43
C PHE A 236 0.34 12.20 -0.02
N GLY A 237 0.85 12.37 -1.25
CA GLY A 237 1.99 11.59 -1.73
C GLY A 237 3.26 11.85 -0.91
N LEU A 238 3.53 13.12 -0.56
CA LEU A 238 4.67 13.47 0.29
C LEU A 238 4.55 12.90 1.71
N ASN A 239 3.35 12.98 2.31
CA ASN A 239 3.09 12.42 3.64
C ASN A 239 3.24 10.89 3.65
N SER A 240 2.76 10.21 2.61
CA SER A 240 2.92 8.76 2.42
C SER A 240 4.40 8.38 2.34
N CYS A 241 5.15 9.05 1.47
CA CYS A 241 6.58 8.81 1.27
C CYS A 241 7.41 9.00 2.55
N LEU A 242 7.08 9.99 3.38
CA LEU A 242 7.77 10.24 4.66
C LEU A 242 7.30 9.27 5.76
N GLY A 243 6.03 8.87 5.75
CA GLY A 243 5.45 7.94 6.71
C GLY A 243 6.02 6.52 6.60
N THR A 244 6.24 6.04 5.38
CA THR A 244 6.74 4.69 5.10
C THR A 244 8.10 4.38 5.77
N PRO A 245 9.19 5.16 5.58
CA PRO A 245 10.47 4.90 6.22
C PRO A 245 10.41 5.03 7.75
N MET A 246 9.55 5.92 8.27
CA MET A 246 9.32 6.02 9.71
C MET A 246 8.69 4.75 10.28
N LEU A 247 7.64 4.24 9.63
CA LEU A 247 6.95 3.03 10.04
C LEU A 247 7.85 1.78 9.91
N ILE A 248 8.57 1.65 8.79
CA ILE A 248 9.52 0.55 8.55
C ILE A 248 10.63 0.57 9.60
N THR A 249 11.17 1.74 9.95
CA THR A 249 12.24 1.84 10.96
C THR A 249 11.71 1.55 12.36
N LEU A 250 10.56 2.09 12.73
CA LEU A 250 9.97 1.92 14.06
C LEU A 250 9.56 0.47 14.31
N LEU A 251 8.87 -0.16 13.37
CA LEU A 251 8.47 -1.56 13.51
C LEU A 251 9.66 -2.49 13.26
N GLY A 252 10.45 -2.24 12.23
CA GLY A 252 11.61 -3.06 11.88
C GLY A 252 12.66 -3.06 12.98
N ILE A 253 13.24 -1.91 13.31
CA ILE A 253 14.31 -1.83 14.31
C ILE A 253 13.74 -1.84 15.73
N GLY A 254 12.63 -1.12 15.98
CA GLY A 254 12.08 -0.98 17.33
C GLY A 254 11.54 -2.28 17.91
N VAL A 255 10.74 -3.05 17.15
CA VAL A 255 10.18 -4.33 17.64
C VAL A 255 11.29 -5.38 17.78
N ASN A 256 12.18 -5.49 16.79
CA ASN A 256 13.32 -6.43 16.90
C ASN A 256 14.24 -6.08 18.06
N GLY A 257 14.50 -4.79 18.29
CA GLY A 257 15.26 -4.31 19.45
C GLY A 257 14.58 -4.64 20.79
N LEU A 258 13.25 -4.53 20.86
CA LEU A 258 12.48 -4.91 22.05
C LEU A 258 12.57 -6.42 22.33
N ILE A 259 12.41 -7.26 21.30
CA ILE A 259 12.51 -8.72 21.42
C ILE A 259 13.91 -9.12 21.89
N LEU A 260 14.96 -8.50 21.34
CA LEU A 260 16.33 -8.82 21.69
C LEU A 260 16.69 -8.40 23.12
N ASN A 261 16.19 -7.24 23.55
CA ASN A 261 16.36 -6.75 24.93
C ASN A 261 15.67 -7.68 25.94
N LEU A 262 14.47 -8.16 25.65
CA LEU A 262 13.78 -9.18 26.44
C LEU A 262 14.55 -10.51 26.50
N SER A 263 15.38 -10.79 25.49
CA SER A 263 16.20 -12.00 25.39
C SER A 263 17.62 -11.83 25.96
N HIS A 264 17.91 -10.71 26.65
CA HIS A 264 19.23 -10.35 27.20
C HIS A 264 20.39 -10.34 26.18
N HIS A 265 20.10 -10.24 24.90
CA HIS A 265 21.09 -10.09 23.85
C HIS A 265 21.25 -8.61 23.47
N SER A 266 22.47 -8.17 23.21
CA SER A 266 22.74 -6.81 22.76
C SER A 266 22.79 -6.76 21.23
N LEU A 267 22.14 -5.74 20.65
CA LEU A 267 22.21 -5.47 19.22
C LEU A 267 23.40 -4.55 18.97
N VAL A 268 24.49 -5.10 18.44
CA VAL A 268 25.66 -4.31 18.05
C VAL A 268 25.47 -3.86 16.61
N PHE A 269 25.25 -2.56 16.42
CA PHE A 269 25.18 -1.95 15.09
C PHE A 269 26.57 -1.47 14.67
N GLU A 270 27.16 -2.10 13.65
CA GLU A 270 28.33 -1.54 12.96
C GLU A 270 27.87 -0.49 11.95
N LEU A 271 27.91 0.78 12.34
CA LEU A 271 27.58 1.89 11.46
C LEU A 271 28.74 2.19 10.53
N LYS A 272 28.56 1.88 9.24
CA LYS A 272 29.47 2.34 8.18
C LYS A 272 29.32 3.86 7.99
N ILE A 273 30.41 4.55 7.70
CA ILE A 273 30.43 6.00 7.49
C ILE A 273 29.43 6.45 6.40
N ASN A 274 29.31 5.68 5.32
CA ASN A 274 28.37 5.96 4.22
C ASN A 274 26.89 5.87 4.67
N LEU A 275 26.57 5.02 5.65
CA LEU A 275 25.23 4.94 6.21
C LEU A 275 24.91 6.19 7.03
N VAL A 276 25.89 6.67 7.81
CA VAL A 276 25.74 7.89 8.63
C VAL A 276 25.52 9.11 7.74
N VAL A 277 26.31 9.26 6.66
CA VAL A 277 26.15 10.35 5.70
C VAL A 277 24.78 10.32 5.02
N SER A 278 24.32 9.13 4.60
CA SER A 278 23.00 8.96 4.00
C SER A 278 21.86 9.30 4.97
N LEU A 279 21.99 8.89 6.24
CA LEU A 279 21.00 9.16 7.28
C LEU A 279 20.91 10.66 7.61
N LEU A 280 22.07 11.33 7.78
CA LEU A 280 22.10 12.79 7.99
C LEU A 280 21.53 13.53 6.78
N GLY A 281 21.86 13.07 5.56
CA GLY A 281 21.33 13.62 4.33
C GLY A 281 19.80 13.55 4.24
N ALA A 282 19.22 12.41 4.63
CA ALA A 282 17.78 12.22 4.69
C ALA A 282 17.11 13.09 5.76
N ILE A 283 17.69 13.18 6.97
CA ILE A 283 17.19 14.06 8.04
C ILE A 283 17.20 15.52 7.58
N ALA A 284 18.28 15.96 6.91
CA ALA A 284 18.38 17.30 6.35
C ALA A 284 17.27 17.58 5.32
N THR A 285 16.92 16.59 4.49
CA THR A 285 15.79 16.71 3.54
C THR A 285 14.44 16.88 4.27
N VAL A 286 14.20 16.14 5.35
CA VAL A 286 12.97 16.30 6.14
C VAL A 286 12.90 17.69 6.80
N ILE A 287 14.01 18.17 7.36
CA ILE A 287 14.09 19.52 7.92
C ILE A 287 13.85 20.58 6.84
N PHE A 288 14.43 20.39 5.65
CA PHE A 288 14.20 21.27 4.51
C PHE A 288 12.72 21.33 4.13
N TYR A 289 12.03 20.18 4.06
CA TYR A 289 10.59 20.15 3.80
C TYR A 289 9.79 20.88 4.89
N LEU A 290 10.13 20.66 6.16
CA LEU A 290 9.44 21.28 7.29
C LEU A 290 9.54 22.81 7.28
N ILE A 291 10.64 23.37 6.75
CA ILE A 291 10.84 24.82 6.65
C ILE A 291 10.26 25.37 5.34
N TYR A 292 10.49 24.70 4.22
CA TYR A 292 10.11 25.21 2.90
C TYR A 292 8.60 25.20 2.67
N ILE A 293 7.90 24.13 3.10
CA ILE A 293 6.45 23.99 2.89
C ILE A 293 5.64 25.13 3.53
N PRO A 294 5.85 25.50 4.82
CA PRO A 294 5.11 26.61 5.41
C PRO A 294 5.50 27.97 4.80
N LEU A 295 6.76 28.14 4.38
CA LEU A 295 7.20 29.36 3.70
C LEU A 295 6.60 29.53 2.30
N ASN A 296 6.25 28.43 1.64
CA ASN A 296 5.67 28.43 0.29
C ASN A 296 4.13 28.38 0.28
N ASN A 297 3.48 28.84 1.37
CA ASN A 297 2.02 28.84 1.51
C ASN A 297 1.39 27.47 1.22
N TRP A 298 2.01 26.39 1.68
CA TRP A 298 1.51 25.00 1.51
C TRP A 298 1.39 24.50 0.07
N LYS A 299 2.01 25.18 -0.90
CA LYS A 299 2.04 24.74 -2.30
C LYS A 299 3.28 23.92 -2.60
N LEU A 300 3.09 22.74 -3.17
CA LEU A 300 4.20 21.88 -3.63
C LEU A 300 4.53 22.22 -5.09
N ASP A 301 5.55 23.07 -5.26
CA ASP A 301 6.00 23.50 -6.59
C ASP A 301 7.03 22.54 -7.21
N LYS A 302 7.10 22.55 -8.55
CA LYS A 302 8.11 21.80 -9.32
C LYS A 302 9.55 22.15 -8.93
N ARG A 303 9.79 23.37 -8.43
CA ARG A 303 11.10 23.84 -7.94
C ARG A 303 11.59 23.06 -6.73
N LEU A 304 10.69 22.75 -5.79
CA LEU A 304 10.99 21.93 -4.62
C LEU A 304 11.50 20.55 -5.06
N GLY A 305 10.79 19.92 -6.00
CA GLY A 305 11.19 18.62 -6.56
C GLY A 305 12.59 18.64 -7.17
N ILE A 306 12.90 19.65 -7.98
CA ILE A 306 14.23 19.80 -8.60
C ILE A 306 15.33 19.98 -7.54
N ILE A 307 15.08 20.80 -6.52
CA ILE A 307 16.04 21.03 -5.42
C ILE A 307 16.33 19.72 -4.67
N VAL A 308 15.30 18.92 -4.38
CA VAL A 308 15.46 17.67 -3.64
C VAL A 308 16.15 16.59 -4.46
N ILE A 309 15.85 16.50 -5.76
CA ILE A 309 16.58 15.59 -6.67
C ILE A 309 18.06 15.99 -6.73
N GLY A 310 18.35 17.28 -6.83
CA GLY A 310 19.73 17.79 -6.78
C GLY A 310 20.44 17.46 -5.46
N TRP A 311 19.75 17.61 -4.34
CA TRP A 311 20.26 17.24 -3.01
C TRP A 311 20.56 15.74 -2.90
N TRP A 312 19.66 14.88 -3.39
CA TRP A 312 19.85 13.44 -3.43
C TRP A 312 21.06 13.04 -4.29
N LEU A 313 21.23 13.66 -5.47
CA LEU A 313 22.39 13.44 -6.33
C LEU A 313 23.69 13.83 -5.62
N LEU A 314 23.71 15.00 -4.95
CA LEU A 314 24.87 15.45 -4.19
C LEU A 314 25.27 14.45 -3.11
N ILE A 315 24.32 13.99 -2.29
CA ILE A 315 24.57 12.99 -1.24
C ILE A 315 25.10 11.70 -1.85
N THR A 316 24.55 11.26 -2.98
CA THR A 316 24.98 10.04 -3.66
C THR A 316 26.43 10.16 -4.15
N ILE A 317 26.81 11.31 -4.71
CA ILE A 317 28.19 11.58 -5.14
C ILE A 317 29.15 11.58 -3.94
N VAL A 318 28.77 12.22 -2.83
CA VAL A 318 29.57 12.22 -1.60
C VAL A 318 29.76 10.80 -1.06
N ASN A 319 28.69 10.01 -1.00
CA ASN A 319 28.76 8.60 -0.58
C ASN A 319 29.67 7.76 -1.47
N PHE A 320 29.66 7.99 -2.78
CA PHE A 320 30.55 7.31 -3.70
C PHE A 320 32.01 7.74 -3.50
N SER A 321 32.27 9.01 -3.18
CA SER A 321 33.62 9.50 -2.91
C SER A 321 34.21 9.03 -1.57
N LEU A 322 33.36 8.68 -0.59
CA LEU A 322 33.79 8.18 0.72
C LEU A 322 33.96 6.65 0.78
N GLY A 323 33.39 5.91 -0.18
CA GLY A 323 33.45 4.44 -0.27
C GLY A 323 34.63 3.93 -1.07
#